data_AF-A0A2X4Y1C6-F1
#
_entry.id   AF-A0A2X4Y1C6-F1
#
_cell.length_a   1.000
_cell.length_b   1.000
_cell.length_c   1.000
_cell.angle_alpha   90.00
_cell.angle_beta   90.00
_cell.angle_gamma   90.00
#
_symmetry.space_group_name_H-M   'P 1'
#
loop_
_entity.id
_entity.type
_entity.pdbx_description
1 polymer ?
#
loop_
_entity_poly.entity_id
_entity_poly.type
_entity_poly.pdbx_seq_one_letter_code
_entity_poly.pdbx_strand_id
1 'polypeptide(L)'
;MYNIDDFDMKILTLLQANGRLTNQELSELVGLSASQCSRRRISLEQAQLIRGYHARLAPEAVGLGMVGLIEVSLTNHAKSMWTAFIACWKRLTLFSMPIKPPATLTIC
;
A
#
# COMPACT_ATOMS: atom_id res chain seq x y z
N MET A 1 -14.71 -4.63 13.49
CA MET A 1 -14.24 -4.88 12.12
C MET A 1 -14.93 -3.84 11.24
N TYR A 2 -14.18 -2.99 10.53
CA TYR A 2 -14.79 -1.96 9.67
C TYR A 2 -15.50 -2.66 8.51
N ASN A 3 -16.81 -2.45 8.36
CA ASN A 3 -17.57 -3.02 7.26
C ASN A 3 -17.39 -2.13 6.03
N ILE A 4 -16.80 -2.68 4.97
CA ILE A 4 -16.56 -1.94 3.72
C ILE A 4 -17.74 -2.20 2.79
N ASP A 5 -18.39 -1.14 2.33
CA ASP A 5 -19.42 -1.21 1.30
C ASP A 5 -18.81 -1.19 -0.11
N ASP A 6 -19.60 -1.56 -1.12
CA ASP A 6 -19.18 -1.49 -2.54
C ASP A 6 -18.74 -0.09 -2.98
N PHE A 7 -19.39 0.95 -2.44
CA PHE A 7 -19.02 2.34 -2.70
C PHE A 7 -17.66 2.70 -2.10
N ASP A 8 -17.34 2.18 -0.91
CA ASP A 8 -16.05 2.42 -0.28
C ASP A 8 -14.93 1.72 -1.07
N MET A 9 -15.19 0.50 -1.56
CA MET A 9 -14.26 -0.20 -2.47
C MET A 9 -14.00 0.60 -3.75
N LYS A 10 -15.04 1.19 -4.35
CA LYS A 10 -14.87 2.07 -5.52
C LYS A 10 -14.04 3.31 -5.18
N ILE A 11 -14.32 3.98 -4.06
CA ILE A 11 -13.56 5.16 -3.61
C ILE A 11 -12.08 4.80 -3.41
N LEU A 12 -11.79 3.69 -2.73
CA LEU A 12 -10.42 3.22 -2.50
C LEU A 12 -9.69 2.90 -3.82
N THR A 13 -10.38 2.25 -4.75
CA THR A 13 -9.82 1.92 -6.07
C THR A 13 -9.47 3.18 -6.86
N LEU A 14 -10.38 4.16 -6.88
CA LEU A 14 -10.16 5.44 -7.56
C LEU A 14 -9.03 6.24 -6.93
N LEU A 15 -8.98 6.32 -5.59
CA LEU A 15 -7.92 7.04 -4.87
C LEU A 15 -6.55 6.37 -4.99
N GLN A 16 -6.48 5.03 -5.11
CA GLN A 16 -5.23 4.33 -5.40
C GLN A 16 -4.71 4.63 -6.81
N ALA A 17 -5.60 4.76 -7.79
CA ALA A 17 -5.23 5.12 -9.16
C ALA A 17 -4.82 6.60 -9.24
N ASN A 18 -5.59 7.48 -8.61
CA ASN A 18 -5.33 8.91 -8.57
C ASN A 18 -5.73 9.50 -7.21
N GLY A 19 -4.72 9.66 -6.33
CA GLY A 19 -4.93 10.22 -4.99
C GLY A 19 -5.24 11.72 -4.97
N ARG A 20 -5.24 12.41 -6.12
CA ARG A 20 -5.54 13.85 -6.22
C ARG A 20 -7.01 14.15 -6.56
N LEU A 21 -7.82 13.13 -6.78
CA LEU A 21 -9.24 13.31 -7.11
C LEU A 21 -9.94 14.13 -6.02
N THR A 22 -10.65 15.17 -6.45
CA THR A 22 -11.50 15.98 -5.60
C THR A 22 -12.75 15.22 -5.19
N ASN A 23 -13.42 15.68 -4.13
CA ASN A 23 -14.68 15.08 -3.71
C ASN A 23 -15.77 15.20 -4.78
N GLN A 24 -15.69 16.22 -5.66
CA GLN A 24 -16.64 16.41 -6.74
C GLN A 24 -16.39 15.40 -7.88
N GLU A 25 -15.15 15.22 -8.31
CA GLU A 25 -14.79 14.21 -9.31
C GLU A 25 -15.09 12.79 -8.81
N LEU A 26 -14.80 12.50 -7.53
CA LEU A 26 -15.18 11.23 -6.90
C LEU A 26 -16.71 11.02 -6.94
N SER A 27 -17.48 12.09 -6.72
CA SER A 27 -18.94 12.02 -6.72
C SER A 27 -19.49 11.64 -8.09
N GLU A 28 -18.91 12.20 -9.16
CA GLU A 28 -19.26 11.91 -10.55
C GLU A 28 -18.91 10.47 -10.94
N LEU A 29 -17.74 9.98 -10.52
CA LEU A 29 -17.27 8.63 -10.85
C LEU A 29 -17.98 7.52 -10.06
N VAL A 30 -18.30 7.79 -8.79
CA VAL A 30 -18.89 6.79 -7.88
C VAL A 30 -20.42 6.79 -7.95
N GLY A 31 -21.04 7.89 -8.38
CA GLY A 31 -22.49 8.05 -8.46
C GLY A 31 -23.12 8.43 -7.10
N LEU A 32 -22.38 9.16 -6.27
CA LEU A 32 -22.85 9.66 -4.96
C LEU A 32 -22.84 11.19 -4.97
N SER A 33 -23.41 11.82 -3.94
CA SER A 33 -23.22 13.26 -3.76
C SER A 33 -21.82 13.57 -3.19
N ALA A 34 -21.27 14.75 -3.54
CA ALA A 34 -19.96 15.17 -3.05
C ALA A 34 -19.84 15.19 -1.51
N SER A 35 -20.93 15.50 -0.81
CA SER A 35 -20.97 15.46 0.66
C SER A 35 -20.89 14.04 1.23
N GLN A 36 -21.49 13.05 0.55
CA GLN A 36 -21.38 11.64 0.94
C GLN A 36 -19.97 11.09 0.70
N CYS A 37 -19.37 11.40 -0.46
CA CYS A 37 -17.98 11.03 -0.75
C CYS A 37 -17.01 11.60 0.30
N SER A 38 -17.20 12.86 0.69
CA SER A 38 -16.38 13.51 1.72
C SER A 38 -16.44 12.77 3.07
N ARG A 39 -17.65 12.45 3.55
CA ARG A 39 -17.83 11.72 4.82
C ARG A 39 -17.22 10.33 4.78
N ARG A 40 -17.44 9.58 3.69
CA ARG A 40 -16.87 8.24 3.50
C ARG A 40 -15.34 8.30 3.47
N ARG A 41 -14.74 9.24 2.74
CA ARG A 41 -13.28 9.42 2.70
C ARG A 41 -12.70 9.67 4.09
N ILE A 42 -13.29 10.58 4.86
CA ILE A 42 -12.86 10.86 6.25
C ILE A 42 -12.98 9.60 7.12
N SER A 43 -14.07 8.85 6.99
CA SER A 43 -14.24 7.60 7.74
C SER A 43 -13.18 6.55 7.39
N LEU A 44 -12.83 6.40 6.11
CA LEU A 44 -11.79 5.48 5.64
C LEU A 44 -10.38 5.88 6.12
N GLU A 45 -10.10 7.19 6.21
CA GLU A 45 -8.87 7.74 6.78
C GLU A 45 -8.80 7.49 8.31
N GLN A 46 -9.90 7.75 9.03
CA GLN A 46 -10.00 7.51 10.48
C GLN A 46 -9.89 6.01 10.81
N ALA A 47 -10.44 5.15 9.96
CA ALA A 47 -10.34 3.70 10.09
C ALA A 47 -8.95 3.14 9.72
N GLN A 48 -7.99 3.99 9.34
CA GLN A 48 -6.62 3.61 8.93
C GLN A 48 -6.58 2.68 7.70
N LEU A 49 -7.65 2.67 6.90
CA LEU A 49 -7.67 1.99 5.60
C LEU A 49 -6.89 2.80 4.57
N ILE A 50 -6.99 4.13 4.63
CA ILE A 50 -6.14 5.06 3.89
C ILE A 50 -5.01 5.50 4.82
N ARG A 51 -3.79 4.99 4.58
CA ARG A 51 -2.61 5.33 5.40
C ARG A 51 -1.99 6.68 5.07
N GLY A 52 -2.23 7.19 3.86
CA GLY A 52 -1.70 8.46 3.40
C GLY A 52 -1.66 8.57 1.89
N TYR A 53 -1.41 9.79 1.41
CA TYR A 53 -1.31 10.12 0.00
C TYR A 53 0.15 10.43 -0.33
N HIS A 54 0.67 9.83 -1.40
CA HIS A 54 2.07 9.98 -1.81
C HIS A 54 2.17 10.28 -3.29
N ALA A 55 3.17 11.07 -3.67
CA ALA A 55 3.53 11.24 -5.07
C ALA A 55 4.32 10.01 -5.55
N ARG A 56 3.97 9.48 -6.72
CA ARG A 56 4.80 8.50 -7.42
C ARG A 56 5.84 9.26 -8.24
N LEU A 57 7.08 9.25 -7.76
CA LEU A 57 8.20 9.94 -8.40
C LEU A 57 8.87 9.02 -9.43
N ALA A 58 9.36 9.61 -10.52
CA ALA A 58 10.22 8.90 -11.46
C ALA A 58 11.55 8.56 -10.75
N PRO A 59 11.95 7.28 -10.66
CA PRO A 59 13.18 6.89 -9.97
C PRO A 59 14.42 7.60 -10.52
N GLU A 60 14.48 7.86 -11.82
CA GLU A 60 15.58 8.56 -12.49
C GLU A 60 15.70 10.00 -12.00
N ALA A 61 14.56 10.68 -11.80
CA ALA A 61 14.52 12.07 -11.36
C ALA A 61 15.02 12.27 -9.92
N VAL A 62 15.01 11.21 -9.11
CA VAL A 62 15.46 11.23 -7.70
C VAL A 62 16.81 10.51 -7.51
N GLY A 63 17.51 10.17 -8.59
CA GLY A 63 18.81 9.48 -8.51
C GLY A 63 18.71 8.01 -8.09
N LEU A 64 17.52 7.42 -8.10
CA LEU A 64 17.25 6.00 -7.83
C LEU A 64 17.19 5.21 -9.13
N GLY A 65 18.22 5.36 -9.98
CA GLY A 65 18.26 4.78 -11.33
C GLY A 65 18.43 3.25 -11.40
N MET A 66 18.54 2.57 -10.25
CA MET A 66 18.67 1.11 -10.18
C MET A 66 17.74 0.56 -9.09
N VAL A 67 16.80 -0.30 -9.51
CA VAL A 67 15.97 -1.10 -8.61
C VAL A 67 16.51 -2.52 -8.65
N GLY A 68 17.06 -2.99 -7.53
CA GLY A 68 17.49 -4.38 -7.37
C GLY A 68 16.44 -5.20 -6.64
N LEU A 69 16.12 -6.38 -7.17
CA LEU A 69 15.40 -7.41 -6.42
C LEU A 69 16.42 -8.31 -5.72
N ILE A 70 16.32 -8.45 -4.41
CA ILE A 70 17.19 -9.34 -3.63
C ILE A 70 16.36 -10.54 -3.19
N GLU A 71 16.78 -11.72 -3.62
CA GLU A 71 16.27 -12.97 -3.07
C GLU A 71 17.14 -13.37 -1.86
N VAL A 72 16.48 -13.69 -0.75
CA VAL A 72 17.17 -14.16 0.47
C VAL A 72 16.63 -15.54 0.82
N SER A 73 17.50 -16.55 0.67
CA SER A 73 17.21 -17.91 1.13
C SER A 73 17.81 -18.12 2.52
N LEU A 74 16.96 -18.38 3.51
CA LEU A 74 17.42 -18.76 4.84
C LEU A 74 17.76 -20.26 4.84
N THR A 75 19.00 -20.62 5.14
CA THR A 75 19.46 -22.01 5.23
C THR A 75 18.84 -22.79 6.40
N ASN A 76 18.29 -22.08 7.39
CA ASN A 76 17.62 -22.68 8.54
C ASN A 76 16.30 -21.96 8.82
N HIS A 77 15.17 -22.70 8.78
CA HIS A 77 13.82 -22.18 8.98
C HIS A 77 13.44 -22.00 10.46
N ALA A 78 14.41 -22.01 11.37
CA ALA A 78 14.17 -21.77 12.79
C ALA A 78 13.54 -20.38 13.02
N LYS A 79 12.51 -20.32 13.87
CA LYS A 79 11.75 -19.10 14.21
C LYS A 79 12.64 -17.96 14.75
N SER A 80 13.74 -18.32 15.42
CA SER A 80 14.75 -17.38 15.92
C SER A 80 15.51 -16.66 14.79
N MET A 81 15.86 -17.38 13.72
CA MET A 81 16.57 -16.82 12.56
C MET A 81 15.69 -15.85 11.77
N TRP A 82 14.40 -16.19 11.59
CA TRP A 82 13.40 -15.29 10.99
C TRP A 82 13.25 -13.98 11.77
N THR A 83 13.18 -14.06 13.10
CA THR A 83 13.03 -12.88 13.96
C THR A 83 14.27 -11.98 13.89
N ALA A 84 15.47 -12.57 13.91
CA ALA A 84 16.73 -11.86 13.77
C ALA A 84 16.88 -11.20 12.38
N PHE A 85 16.48 -11.90 11.31
CA PHE A 85 16.49 -11.36 9.96
C PHE A 85 15.56 -10.14 9.82
N ILE A 86 14.31 -10.24 10.30
CA ILE A 86 13.35 -9.12 10.27
C ILE A 86 13.88 -7.93 11.09
N ALA A 87 14.51 -8.18 12.24
CA ALA A 87 15.10 -7.12 13.07
C ALA A 87 16.27 -6.40 12.37
N CYS A 88 17.13 -7.14 11.68
CA CYS A 88 18.25 -6.58 10.91
C CYS A 88 17.75 -5.80 9.69
N TRP A 89 16.80 -6.36 8.95
CA TRP A 89 16.23 -5.73 7.74
C TRP A 89 15.56 -4.39 8.03
N LYS A 90 14.83 -4.27 9.15
CA LYS A 90 14.21 -3.01 9.58
C LYS A 90 15.20 -1.88 9.85
N ARG A 91 16.47 -2.19 10.08
CA ARG A 91 17.54 -1.19 10.26
C ARG A 91 18.10 -0.68 8.94
N LEU A 92 17.88 -1.41 7.84
CA LEU A 92 18.44 -1.10 6.52
C LEU A 92 17.59 -0.11 5.71
N THR A 93 16.43 0.32 6.19
CA THR A 93 15.48 1.05 5.35
C THR A 93 15.76 2.55 5.27
N LEU A 94 16.31 2.95 4.13
CA LEU A 94 16.02 4.23 3.45
C LEU A 94 14.67 4.22 2.71
N PHE A 95 13.97 3.09 2.54
CA PHE A 95 12.66 3.04 1.89
C PHE A 95 11.81 1.87 2.44
N SER A 96 10.61 2.17 2.92
CA SER A 96 9.64 1.18 3.43
C SER A 96 8.94 0.45 2.27
N MET A 97 9.45 -0.70 1.85
CA MET A 97 8.67 -1.65 1.03
C MET A 97 8.13 -2.79 1.90
N PRO A 98 6.86 -3.20 1.72
CA PRO A 98 6.31 -4.36 2.42
C PRO A 98 6.96 -5.64 1.88
N ILE A 99 7.73 -6.33 2.72
CA ILE A 99 8.20 -7.69 2.49
C ILE A 99 6.99 -8.63 2.37
N LYS A 100 6.69 -9.13 1.16
CA LYS A 100 5.72 -10.21 0.96
C LYS A 100 6.39 -11.52 1.38
N PRO A 101 5.86 -12.25 2.37
CA PRO A 101 6.42 -13.55 2.75
C PRO A 101 6.33 -14.51 1.54
N PRO A 102 7.31 -15.42 1.35
CA PRO A 102 7.26 -16.39 0.28
C PRO A 102 6.10 -17.36 0.55
N ALA A 103 4.99 -17.16 -0.15
CA ALA A 103 4.05 -18.24 -0.39
C ALA A 103 4.71 -19.15 -1.43
N THR A 104 5.04 -20.36 -1.01
CA THR A 104 5.45 -21.52 -1.79
C THR A 104 5.02 -21.44 -3.26
N LEU A 105 5.97 -21.22 -4.16
CA LEU A 105 5.77 -21.37 -5.59
C LEU A 105 6.65 -22.54 -6.06
N THR A 106 6.18 -23.76 -5.77
CA THR A 106 6.57 -24.93 -6.55
C THR A 106 5.92 -24.77 -7.93
N ILE A 107 6.73 -24.52 -8.95
CA ILE A 107 6.36 -24.75 -10.35
C ILE A 107 7.44 -25.68 -10.90
N CYS A 108 6.97 -26.65 -11.68
CA CYS A 108 7.69 -27.82 -12.20
C CYS A 108 9.04 -27.51 -12.84
#